data_AF-A0A290QAF3-F1
#
_entry.id   AF-A0A290QAF3-F1
#
_cell.length_a   1.000
_cell.length_b   1.000
_cell.length_c   1.000
_cell.angle_alpha   90.00
_cell.angle_beta   90.00
_cell.angle_gamma   90.00
#
_symmetry.space_group_name_H-M   'P 1'
#
loop_
_entity.id
_entity.type
_entity.pdbx_description
1 polymer ?
#
loop_
_entity_poly.entity_id
_entity_poly.type
_entity_poly.pdbx_seq_one_letter_code
_entity_poly.pdbx_strand_id
1 'polypeptide(L)'
;MVHSRASLAALVLAFLLPAYSPTAHASISDYRIGDIVREDIFPPASPSGEPARDTASDSQPRGQRLYAAPLVLRFNPKSPDEAEVSLRAAIIMARYHFLRVFQEQLLGRTPTEADLGSPAYTRAVAEVSRNVPAHFPFDQLSPLWVRGESEETLILTLAQPIRQAMANIIVDDATSTTLPPEKSLRLVIVKNLAMPLGVRDLDGPGLIISPSKTIRLTQARELVENNFPAAQPGLARFAATFVRANTQLDSFATTLLENRPHPAPTTVTSSHPGQALLRKGQIIDRQALETLTALREKSPAPALAQPSPITSSPPETRGQRLHATTAPSSPTPPLGPRLYAADWTLIATFGAALLALAGFYGFKRARKSTTPDRQSSRRAAPRPTPREEQLIVLDDTPDSNWRDHALFPRSHASHAPEATRPGALARMKEKFVGTLFRHRAELLAAQQKAQADMEQLERRLEQLHAPLQQRIQAYEKRIAELEQKLANKGEENRHLLGASITLARQQLERRRFDLRR
;
A
#
# COMPACT_ATOMS: atom_id res chain seq x y z
N MET A 1 37.06 -48.05 -15.57
CA MET A 1 37.61 -48.17 -14.21
C MET A 1 36.77 -47.27 -13.30
N VAL A 2 35.55 -47.67 -12.94
CA VAL A 2 35.08 -48.69 -11.97
C VAL A 2 35.10 -48.16 -10.51
N HIS A 3 33.92 -48.29 -9.87
CA HIS A 3 33.50 -48.09 -8.47
C HIS A 3 32.99 -46.67 -8.11
N SER A 4 31.79 -46.44 -7.57
CA SER A 4 30.82 -47.35 -6.95
C SER A 4 29.40 -46.75 -6.96
N ARG A 5 28.42 -47.55 -7.39
CA ARG A 5 26.98 -47.42 -7.10
C ARG A 5 26.64 -48.45 -6.01
N ALA A 6 25.54 -48.19 -5.28
CA ALA A 6 24.65 -49.15 -4.61
C ALA A 6 24.61 -49.14 -3.07
N SER A 7 23.44 -48.81 -2.55
CA SER A 7 22.69 -49.51 -1.47
C SER A 7 21.68 -48.54 -0.84
N LEU A 8 20.44 -48.89 -0.48
CA LEU A 8 19.63 -50.08 -0.73
C LEU A 8 18.21 -49.71 -0.25
N ALA A 9 17.20 -50.11 -1.03
CA ALA A 9 15.80 -50.13 -0.61
C ALA A 9 15.54 -51.40 0.20
N ALA A 10 14.97 -51.31 1.42
CA ALA A 10 14.26 -52.40 2.07
C ALA A 10 13.63 -51.94 3.40
N LEU A 11 12.31 -51.79 3.46
CA LEU A 11 11.46 -52.46 4.45
C LEU A 11 9.98 -52.19 4.17
N VAL A 12 9.38 -53.15 3.48
CA VAL A 12 7.95 -53.42 3.43
C VAL A 12 7.69 -54.59 4.40
N LEU A 13 6.52 -54.57 5.04
CA LEU A 13 5.83 -55.69 5.71
C LEU A 13 6.20 -56.05 7.16
N ALA A 14 5.43 -55.51 8.12
CA ALA A 14 4.97 -56.10 9.38
C ALA A 14 4.07 -55.03 10.03
N PHE A 15 2.78 -55.17 10.36
CA PHE A 15 2.00 -56.27 10.88
C PHE A 15 0.51 -56.02 10.54
N LEU A 16 -0.17 -57.05 10.02
CA LEU A 16 -1.62 -57.19 10.07
C LEU A 16 -2.04 -57.50 11.51
N LEU A 17 -2.88 -56.67 12.11
CA LEU A 17 -3.65 -56.99 13.32
C LEU A 17 -4.96 -56.18 13.29
N PRO A 18 -6.14 -56.82 13.28
CA PRO A 18 -7.40 -56.13 13.49
C PRO A 18 -7.58 -55.89 14.99
N ALA A 19 -7.42 -54.64 15.43
CA ALA A 19 -7.84 -54.25 16.76
C ALA A 19 -9.37 -54.21 16.80
N TYR A 20 -9.96 -55.24 17.42
CA TYR A 20 -11.30 -55.18 17.97
C TYR A 20 -11.38 -54.02 18.97
N SER A 21 -12.03 -52.93 18.59
CA SER A 21 -12.40 -51.85 19.52
C SER A 21 -13.72 -52.22 20.19
N PRO A 22 -13.84 -52.19 21.53
CA PRO A 22 -15.12 -52.36 22.20
C PRO A 22 -16.07 -51.24 21.79
N THR A 23 -17.30 -51.61 21.46
CA THR A 23 -18.41 -50.68 21.26
C THR A 23 -18.79 -50.04 22.58
N ALA A 24 -18.10 -48.95 22.93
CA ALA A 24 -18.63 -48.00 23.88
C ALA A 24 -19.75 -47.21 23.20
N HIS A 25 -20.95 -47.23 23.78
CA HIS A 25 -22.01 -46.30 23.42
C HIS A 25 -21.50 -44.89 23.69
N ALA A 26 -21.06 -44.21 22.63
CA ALA A 26 -20.73 -42.80 22.71
C ALA A 26 -22.02 -42.06 23.03
N SER A 27 -22.13 -41.55 24.26
CA SER A 27 -22.92 -40.35 24.51
C SER A 27 -22.48 -39.29 23.49
N ILE A 28 -23.33 -38.30 23.20
CA ILE A 28 -23.25 -37.25 22.15
C ILE A 28 -21.89 -36.46 22.06
N SER A 29 -20.83 -36.86 22.75
CA SER A 29 -19.87 -35.98 23.39
C SER A 29 -18.58 -35.63 22.64
N ASP A 30 -18.14 -36.31 21.57
CA ASP A 30 -16.77 -36.08 21.02
C ASP A 30 -16.64 -36.14 19.49
N TYR A 31 -17.57 -35.53 18.75
CA TYR A 31 -17.42 -35.40 17.30
C TYR A 31 -16.32 -34.38 16.93
N ARG A 32 -15.46 -34.71 15.96
CA ARG A 32 -14.43 -33.85 15.35
C ARG A 32 -14.77 -33.51 13.91
N ILE A 33 -14.17 -32.42 13.39
CA ILE A 33 -14.31 -32.06 11.98
C ILE A 33 -13.76 -33.21 11.12
N GLY A 34 -14.58 -33.72 10.20
CA GLY A 34 -14.27 -34.87 9.36
C GLY A 34 -14.88 -36.19 9.84
N ASP A 35 -15.44 -36.26 11.05
CA ASP A 35 -16.12 -37.45 11.53
C ASP A 35 -17.45 -37.65 10.79
N ILE A 36 -17.86 -38.92 10.63
CA ILE A 36 -19.16 -39.27 10.05
C ILE A 36 -20.16 -39.50 11.18
N VAL A 37 -21.27 -38.77 11.13
CA VAL A 37 -22.39 -38.87 12.08
C VAL A 37 -22.94 -40.29 12.04
N ARG A 38 -22.94 -41.00 13.18
CA ARG A 38 -23.31 -42.42 13.23
C ARG A 38 -24.82 -42.66 13.35
N GLU A 39 -25.54 -41.68 13.89
CA GLU A 39 -26.97 -41.72 14.17
C GLU A 39 -27.57 -40.34 13.95
N ASP A 40 -28.84 -40.26 13.51
CA ASP A 40 -29.53 -39.00 13.35
C ASP A 40 -29.59 -38.26 14.69
N ILE A 41 -29.02 -37.06 14.76
CA ILE A 41 -29.02 -36.24 15.98
C ILE A 41 -30.23 -35.33 15.93
N PHE A 42 -31.19 -35.56 16.83
CA PHE A 42 -32.38 -34.73 16.96
C PHE A 42 -32.19 -33.72 18.10
N PRO A 43 -32.77 -32.51 17.99
CA PRO A 43 -32.77 -31.57 19.08
C PRO A 43 -33.51 -32.20 20.28
N PRO A 44 -33.03 -32.03 21.52
CA PRO A 44 -33.74 -32.51 22.69
C PRO A 44 -35.15 -31.92 22.68
N ALA A 45 -36.17 -32.78 22.82
CA ALA A 45 -37.55 -32.34 22.87
C ALA A 45 -37.69 -31.34 24.02
N SER A 46 -37.96 -30.07 23.70
CA SER A 46 -38.22 -29.06 24.71
C SER A 46 -39.31 -29.59 25.64
N PRO A 47 -39.11 -29.56 26.98
CA PRO A 47 -40.12 -30.04 27.91
C PRO A 47 -41.41 -29.28 27.66
N SER A 48 -42.44 -30.01 27.26
CA SER A 48 -43.77 -29.50 26.99
C SER A 48 -44.37 -28.97 28.29
N GLY A 49 -44.24 -27.67 28.54
CA GLY A 49 -44.79 -27.03 29.72
C GLY A 49 -44.87 -25.51 29.53
N GLU A 50 -46.10 -25.02 29.48
CA GLU A 50 -46.56 -23.63 29.49
C GLU A 50 -46.43 -22.79 28.21
N PRO A 51 -47.57 -22.35 27.61
CA PRO A 51 -47.55 -21.26 26.66
C PRO A 51 -47.15 -19.97 27.40
N ALA A 52 -45.90 -19.56 27.22
CA ALA A 52 -45.42 -18.27 27.67
C ALA A 52 -46.28 -17.18 27.03
N ARG A 53 -47.14 -16.61 27.87
CA ARG A 53 -48.02 -15.47 27.62
C ARG A 53 -47.20 -14.33 27.05
N ASP A 54 -47.71 -13.70 26.00
CA ASP A 54 -47.16 -12.51 25.37
C ASP A 54 -46.89 -11.38 26.39
N THR A 55 -45.68 -11.33 26.94
CA THR A 55 -45.12 -10.10 27.49
C THR A 55 -44.25 -9.47 26.41
N ALA A 56 -44.93 -8.82 25.47
CA ALA A 56 -44.34 -7.74 24.70
C ALA A 56 -43.75 -6.71 25.67
N SER A 57 -42.54 -6.24 25.37
CA SER A 57 -41.75 -5.28 26.16
C SER A 57 -40.85 -5.92 27.21
N ASP A 58 -39.80 -6.62 26.77
CA ASP A 58 -38.54 -6.46 27.49
C ASP A 58 -37.32 -6.34 26.56
N SER A 59 -36.54 -5.35 26.92
CA SER A 59 -35.35 -4.79 26.33
C SER A 59 -34.20 -5.79 26.19
N GLN A 60 -34.02 -6.36 24.99
CA GLN A 60 -32.83 -7.18 24.70
C GLN A 60 -31.90 -6.55 23.64
N PRO A 61 -31.17 -5.44 23.95
CA PRO A 61 -30.21 -4.85 23.02
C PRO A 61 -28.77 -5.40 23.16
N ARG A 62 -28.52 -6.49 23.91
CA ARG A 62 -27.12 -6.92 24.22
C ARG A 62 -26.55 -8.04 23.34
N GLY A 63 -27.39 -8.85 22.68
CA GLY A 63 -26.91 -9.97 21.84
C GLY A 63 -26.57 -9.60 20.38
N GLN A 64 -27.11 -8.51 19.85
CA GLN A 64 -26.97 -8.13 18.43
C GLN A 64 -25.71 -7.32 18.10
N ARG A 65 -24.88 -6.98 19.10
CA ARG A 65 -23.65 -6.19 18.88
C ARG A 65 -22.48 -6.99 18.31
N LEU A 66 -22.59 -8.31 18.16
CA LEU A 66 -21.42 -9.16 17.88
C LEU A 66 -20.97 -9.18 16.42
N TYR A 67 -21.71 -8.57 15.49
CA TYR A 67 -21.32 -8.53 14.08
C TYR A 67 -21.50 -7.13 13.48
N ALA A 68 -20.78 -6.14 14.02
CA ALA A 68 -20.64 -4.88 13.31
C ALA A 68 -19.93 -5.16 11.97
N ALA A 69 -20.58 -4.83 10.85
CA ALA A 69 -20.01 -5.03 9.54
C ALA A 69 -18.64 -4.30 9.44
N PRO A 70 -17.64 -4.91 8.78
CA PRO A 70 -16.32 -4.31 8.68
C PRO A 70 -16.36 -3.03 7.84
N LEU A 71 -15.55 -2.04 8.20
CA LEU A 71 -15.41 -0.83 7.40
C LEU A 71 -14.63 -1.15 6.12
N VAL A 72 -15.09 -0.63 4.97
CA VAL A 72 -14.48 -0.94 3.68
C VAL A 72 -13.41 0.08 3.33
N LEU A 73 -12.18 -0.38 3.15
CA LEU A 73 -11.04 0.41 2.72
C LEU A 73 -10.63 0.03 1.29
N ARG A 74 -10.49 1.04 0.42
CA ARG A 74 -9.93 0.89 -0.92
C ARG A 74 -8.43 1.05 -0.86
N PHE A 75 -7.68 0.09 -1.37
CA PHE A 75 -6.22 0.07 -1.37
C PHE A 75 -5.66 0.01 -2.78
N ASN A 76 -4.75 0.93 -3.12
CA ASN A 76 -4.05 0.92 -4.40
C ASN A 76 -2.60 0.43 -4.21
N PRO A 77 -2.25 -0.81 -4.59
CA PRO A 77 -0.89 -1.33 -4.46
C PRO A 77 0.12 -0.66 -5.40
N LYS A 78 -0.35 0.08 -6.44
CA LYS A 78 0.52 0.78 -7.40
C LYS A 78 0.92 2.18 -6.97
N SER A 79 0.39 2.67 -5.85
CA SER A 79 0.73 4.01 -5.35
C SER A 79 2.24 4.26 -5.14
N PRO A 80 3.09 3.27 -4.75
CA PRO A 80 4.52 3.52 -4.62
C PRO A 80 5.17 3.86 -5.96
N ASP A 81 4.76 3.18 -7.03
CA ASP A 81 5.26 3.41 -8.38
C ASP A 81 4.83 4.81 -8.88
N GLU A 82 3.58 5.19 -8.62
CA GLU A 82 3.06 6.53 -8.95
C GLU A 82 3.79 7.65 -8.20
N ALA A 83 4.19 7.40 -6.94
CA ALA A 83 4.99 8.33 -6.15
C ALA A 83 6.42 8.47 -6.70
N GLU A 84 7.05 7.37 -7.13
CA GLU A 84 8.36 7.39 -7.78
C GLU A 84 8.31 8.14 -9.13
N VAL A 85 7.28 7.88 -9.96
CA VAL A 85 7.08 8.63 -11.21
C VAL A 85 6.92 10.13 -10.93
N SER A 86 6.18 10.48 -9.88
CA SER A 86 6.02 11.88 -9.45
C SER A 86 7.34 12.52 -9.00
N LEU A 87 8.17 11.78 -8.26
CA LEU A 87 9.51 12.21 -7.83
C LEU A 87 10.41 12.48 -9.05
N ARG A 88 10.48 11.53 -9.98
CA ARG A 88 11.25 11.66 -11.23
C ARG A 88 10.80 12.86 -12.05
N ALA A 89 9.49 13.03 -12.22
CA ALA A 89 8.93 14.16 -12.94
C ALA A 89 9.28 15.51 -12.29
N ALA A 90 9.22 15.59 -10.95
CA ALA A 90 9.60 16.80 -10.22
C ALA A 90 11.08 17.18 -10.42
N ILE A 91 11.98 16.18 -10.38
CA ILE A 91 13.42 16.39 -10.61
C ILE A 91 13.70 16.83 -12.05
N ILE A 92 13.08 16.18 -13.05
CA ILE A 92 13.24 16.54 -14.47
C ILE A 92 12.75 17.97 -14.73
N MET A 93 11.58 18.33 -14.19
CA MET A 93 11.04 19.68 -14.30
C MET A 93 11.96 20.70 -13.64
N ALA A 94 12.44 20.43 -12.42
CA ALA A 94 13.36 21.31 -11.71
C ALA A 94 14.67 21.50 -12.49
N ARG A 95 15.25 20.44 -13.06
CA ARG A 95 16.46 20.51 -13.91
C ARG A 95 16.25 21.43 -15.10
N TYR A 96 15.16 21.24 -15.84
CA TYR A 96 14.84 22.07 -17.00
C TYR A 96 14.70 23.55 -16.62
N HIS A 97 13.95 23.84 -15.56
CA HIS A 97 13.77 25.21 -15.08
C HIS A 97 15.09 25.82 -14.59
N PHE A 98 15.90 25.07 -13.86
CA PHE A 98 17.19 25.51 -13.35
C PHE A 98 18.16 25.84 -14.47
N LEU A 99 18.40 24.93 -15.42
CA LEU A 99 19.35 25.17 -16.51
C LEU A 99 18.93 26.35 -17.39
N ARG A 100 17.62 26.51 -17.65
CA ARG A 100 17.09 27.66 -18.39
C ARG A 100 17.38 28.98 -17.67
N VAL A 101 16.98 29.10 -16.39
CA VAL A 101 17.20 30.33 -15.60
C VAL A 101 18.70 30.59 -15.44
N PHE A 102 19.50 29.57 -15.19
CA PHE A 102 20.94 29.72 -15.02
C PHE A 102 21.62 30.20 -16.31
N GLN A 103 21.25 29.66 -17.46
CA GLN A 103 21.73 30.12 -18.76
C GLN A 103 21.29 31.57 -19.07
N GLU A 104 20.05 31.95 -18.71
CA GLU A 104 19.58 33.34 -18.83
C GLU A 104 20.44 34.30 -17.97
N GLN A 105 20.80 33.92 -16.75
CA GLN A 105 21.71 34.70 -15.88
C GLN A 105 23.15 34.78 -16.41
N LEU A 106 23.57 33.81 -17.26
CA LEU A 106 24.87 33.78 -17.94
C LEU A 106 24.82 34.39 -19.35
N LEU A 107 23.79 35.17 -19.67
CA LEU A 107 23.61 35.84 -20.97
C LEU A 107 23.61 34.87 -22.16
N GLY A 108 23.04 33.67 -21.96
CA GLY A 108 22.94 32.63 -22.98
C GLY A 108 24.14 31.68 -23.05
N ARG A 109 25.23 31.95 -22.32
CA ARG A 109 26.37 31.03 -22.26
C ARG A 109 25.99 29.73 -21.54
N THR A 110 26.44 28.60 -22.07
CA THR A 110 26.24 27.29 -21.43
C THR A 110 26.91 27.25 -20.05
N PRO A 111 26.20 26.81 -19.00
CA PRO A 111 26.79 26.64 -17.67
C PRO A 111 28.00 25.70 -17.69
N THR A 112 29.04 26.04 -16.92
CA THR A 112 30.25 25.23 -16.74
C THR A 112 30.55 25.04 -15.25
N GLU A 113 31.45 24.11 -14.91
CA GLU A 113 31.79 23.83 -13.51
C GLU A 113 32.39 25.06 -12.78
N ALA A 114 33.11 25.92 -13.50
CA ALA A 114 33.63 27.19 -12.95
C ALA A 114 32.52 28.18 -12.53
N ASP A 115 31.29 27.97 -13.00
CA ASP A 115 30.15 28.82 -12.66
C ASP A 115 29.42 28.35 -11.39
N LEU A 116 29.74 27.16 -10.88
CA LEU A 116 29.22 26.68 -9.61
C LEU A 116 29.68 27.59 -8.47
N GLY A 117 28.74 28.06 -7.66
CA GLY A 117 29.01 29.05 -6.61
C GLY A 117 29.09 30.51 -7.08
N SER A 118 28.97 30.77 -8.39
CA SER A 118 28.89 32.15 -8.89
C SER A 118 27.63 32.89 -8.38
N PRO A 119 27.64 34.24 -8.34
CA PRO A 119 26.44 35.01 -8.03
C PRO A 119 25.27 34.79 -9.00
N ALA A 120 25.55 34.32 -10.23
CA ALA A 120 24.52 33.93 -11.18
C ALA A 120 23.86 32.60 -10.77
N TYR A 121 24.66 31.63 -10.33
CA TYR A 121 24.19 30.35 -9.81
C TYR A 121 23.28 30.52 -8.59
N THR A 122 23.71 31.29 -7.59
CA THR A 122 22.91 31.50 -6.36
C THR A 122 21.57 32.18 -6.64
N ARG A 123 21.54 33.16 -7.56
CA ARG A 123 20.31 33.79 -8.04
C ARG A 123 19.39 32.79 -8.75
N ALA A 124 19.94 31.95 -9.62
CA ALA A 124 19.16 30.92 -10.31
C ALA A 124 18.54 29.91 -9.33
N VAL A 125 19.30 29.44 -8.34
CA VAL A 125 18.78 28.54 -7.28
C VAL A 125 17.67 29.24 -6.49
N ALA A 126 17.88 30.49 -6.07
CA ALA A 126 16.89 31.26 -5.30
C ALA A 126 15.62 31.60 -6.07
N GLU A 127 15.68 31.66 -7.40
CA GLU A 127 14.52 31.87 -8.27
C GLU A 127 13.74 30.56 -8.46
N VAL A 128 14.45 29.46 -8.76
CA VAL A 128 13.83 28.16 -9.04
C VAL A 128 13.26 27.54 -7.76
N SER A 129 13.89 27.74 -6.61
CA SER A 129 13.44 27.25 -5.30
C SER A 129 12.02 27.70 -4.92
N ARG A 130 11.52 28.80 -5.50
CA ARG A 130 10.16 29.30 -5.27
C ARG A 130 9.07 28.49 -5.98
N ASN A 131 9.43 27.74 -7.03
CA ASN A 131 8.49 27.03 -7.90
C ASN A 131 8.58 25.50 -7.75
N VAL A 132 9.57 24.99 -7.00
CA VAL A 132 9.75 23.56 -6.76
C VAL A 132 9.23 23.18 -5.36
N PRO A 133 9.00 21.88 -5.08
CA PRO A 133 8.60 21.44 -3.75
C PRO A 133 9.59 21.88 -2.66
N ALA A 134 9.09 22.05 -1.43
CA ALA A 134 9.92 22.41 -0.29
C ALA A 134 11.07 21.42 -0.08
N HIS A 135 12.21 21.93 0.42
CA HIS A 135 13.42 21.16 0.70
C HIS A 135 14.09 20.49 -0.52
N PHE A 136 13.80 20.95 -1.73
CA PHE A 136 14.43 20.43 -2.95
C PHE A 136 15.98 20.46 -2.85
N PRO A 137 16.70 19.35 -3.12
CA PRO A 137 18.12 19.21 -2.83
C PRO A 137 19.02 19.79 -3.94
N PHE A 138 18.95 21.11 -4.16
CA PHE A 138 19.76 21.78 -5.18
C PHE A 138 21.26 21.56 -4.99
N ASP A 139 21.74 21.50 -3.75
CA ASP A 139 23.17 21.36 -3.44
C ASP A 139 23.78 20.08 -4.02
N GLN A 140 22.98 19.03 -4.21
CA GLN A 140 23.44 17.75 -4.75
C GLN A 140 23.08 17.59 -6.23
N LEU A 141 21.89 18.04 -6.64
CA LEU A 141 21.41 17.83 -8.00
C LEU A 141 22.00 18.83 -9.00
N SER A 142 22.12 20.10 -8.62
CA SER A 142 22.52 21.13 -9.58
C SER A 142 23.97 21.02 -10.06
N PRO A 143 24.97 20.59 -9.25
CA PRO A 143 26.30 20.29 -9.78
C PRO A 143 26.29 19.18 -10.82
N LEU A 144 25.51 18.11 -10.60
CA LEU A 144 25.36 17.01 -11.56
C LEU A 144 24.79 17.50 -12.89
N TRP A 145 23.76 18.35 -12.84
CA TRP A 145 23.15 18.91 -14.04
C TRP A 145 24.09 19.81 -14.83
N VAL A 146 24.91 20.61 -14.15
CA VAL A 146 25.91 21.48 -14.82
C VAL A 146 27.03 20.65 -15.45
N ARG A 147 27.42 19.53 -14.83
CA ARG A 147 28.39 18.59 -15.40
C ARG A 147 27.82 17.69 -16.49
N GLY A 148 26.49 17.65 -16.65
CA GLY A 148 25.81 16.72 -17.57
C GLY A 148 25.82 15.28 -17.07
N GLU A 149 26.03 15.05 -15.77
CA GLU A 149 25.98 13.74 -15.15
C GLU A 149 24.53 13.28 -14.93
N SER A 150 24.32 11.95 -14.87
CA SER A 150 23.00 11.38 -14.62
C SER A 150 22.59 11.47 -13.16
N GLU A 151 21.38 11.96 -12.90
CA GLU A 151 20.77 11.98 -11.55
C GLU A 151 20.17 10.64 -11.08
N GLU A 152 20.31 9.55 -11.84
CA GLU A 152 19.61 8.27 -11.57
C GLU A 152 19.98 7.64 -10.22
N THR A 153 21.25 7.71 -9.81
CA THR A 153 21.71 7.15 -8.53
C THR A 153 21.08 7.85 -7.33
N LEU A 154 20.95 9.18 -7.38
CA LEU A 154 20.27 9.96 -6.35
C LEU A 154 18.76 9.68 -6.36
N ILE A 155 18.15 9.56 -7.53
CA ILE A 155 16.73 9.20 -7.64
C ILE A 155 16.46 7.84 -6.99
N LEU A 156 17.29 6.82 -7.25
CA LEU A 156 17.15 5.50 -6.64
C LEU A 156 17.30 5.55 -5.12
N THR A 157 18.24 6.36 -4.63
CA THR A 157 18.46 6.60 -3.19
C THR A 157 17.25 7.26 -2.53
N LEU A 158 16.61 8.22 -3.19
CA LEU A 158 15.39 8.88 -2.72
C LEU A 158 14.15 7.98 -2.81
N ALA A 159 14.02 7.20 -3.88
CA ALA A 159 12.84 6.39 -4.16
C ALA A 159 12.74 5.15 -3.26
N GLN A 160 13.87 4.56 -2.84
CA GLN A 160 13.85 3.33 -2.05
C GLN A 160 13.12 3.49 -0.70
N PRO A 161 13.42 4.49 0.15
CA PRO A 161 12.68 4.71 1.39
C PRO A 161 11.19 4.99 1.18
N ILE A 162 10.84 5.72 0.10
CA ILE A 162 9.44 5.99 -0.27
C ILE A 162 8.72 4.67 -0.56
N ARG A 163 9.29 3.79 -1.38
CA ARG A 163 8.71 2.47 -1.69
C ARG A 163 8.54 1.61 -0.44
N GLN A 164 9.55 1.60 0.44
CA GLN A 164 9.48 0.84 1.69
C GLN A 164 8.37 1.35 2.63
N ALA A 165 8.24 2.67 2.78
CA ALA A 165 7.17 3.25 3.60
C ALA A 165 5.78 2.99 2.99
N MET A 166 5.64 3.18 1.67
CA MET A 166 4.37 2.99 0.94
C MET A 166 4.00 1.52 0.67
N ALA A 167 4.86 0.56 1.03
CA ALA A 167 4.48 -0.85 1.10
C ALA A 167 3.51 -1.14 2.26
N ASN A 168 3.42 -0.25 3.25
CA ASN A 168 2.44 -0.32 4.34
C ASN A 168 1.08 0.23 3.89
N ILE A 169 0.03 -0.06 4.68
CA ILE A 169 -1.32 0.48 4.45
C ILE A 169 -1.39 1.87 5.07
N ILE A 170 -1.20 2.90 4.24
CA ILE A 170 -1.19 4.32 4.63
C ILE A 170 -2.57 4.91 4.44
N VAL A 171 -3.17 5.33 5.56
CA VAL A 171 -4.45 6.02 5.61
C VAL A 171 -4.20 7.51 5.82
N ASP A 172 -5.01 8.36 5.18
CA ASP A 172 -4.97 9.80 5.41
C ASP A 172 -5.22 10.15 6.90
N ASP A 173 -4.57 11.18 7.43
CA ASP A 173 -4.60 11.49 8.86
C ASP A 173 -6.02 11.80 9.37
N ALA A 174 -6.84 12.47 8.53
CA ALA A 174 -8.24 12.74 8.86
C ALA A 174 -9.05 11.44 8.96
N THR A 175 -8.78 10.48 8.06
CA THR A 175 -9.45 9.18 8.05
C THR A 175 -8.96 8.29 9.20
N SER A 176 -7.67 8.31 9.54
CA SER A 176 -7.14 7.52 10.65
C SER A 176 -7.79 7.90 11.99
N THR A 177 -8.14 9.17 12.18
CA THR A 177 -8.81 9.65 13.40
C THR A 177 -10.28 9.18 13.49
N THR A 178 -10.92 8.91 12.35
CA THR A 178 -12.32 8.44 12.31
C THR A 178 -12.47 6.92 12.37
N LEU A 179 -11.37 6.16 12.24
CA LEU A 179 -11.41 4.71 12.31
C LEU A 179 -11.57 4.23 13.76
N PRO A 180 -12.68 3.55 14.12
CA PRO A 180 -12.87 2.98 15.44
C PRO A 180 -11.90 1.80 15.65
N PRO A 181 -11.20 1.73 16.79
CA PRO A 181 -10.15 0.73 17.03
C PRO A 181 -10.68 -0.70 17.15
N GLU A 182 -11.98 -0.88 17.45
CA GLU A 182 -12.61 -2.18 17.67
C GLU A 182 -13.19 -2.80 16.39
N LYS A 183 -13.42 -2.01 15.33
CA LYS A 183 -14.01 -2.56 14.10
C LYS A 183 -12.92 -3.15 13.21
N SER A 184 -13.19 -4.36 12.70
CA SER A 184 -12.37 -4.93 11.64
C SER A 184 -12.51 -4.13 10.35
N LEU A 185 -11.43 -4.06 9.57
CA LEU A 185 -11.38 -3.34 8.31
C LEU A 185 -11.32 -4.35 7.17
N ARG A 186 -12.13 -4.16 6.14
CA ARG A 186 -12.09 -4.97 4.91
C ARG A 186 -11.35 -4.19 3.83
N LEU A 187 -10.16 -4.67 3.49
CA LEU A 187 -9.33 -4.12 2.43
C LEU A 187 -9.77 -4.69 1.08
N VAL A 188 -10.11 -3.79 0.15
CA VAL A 188 -10.44 -4.11 -1.25
C VAL A 188 -9.39 -3.48 -2.15
N ILE A 189 -8.73 -4.32 -2.95
CA ILE A 189 -7.68 -3.88 -3.88
C ILE A 189 -8.33 -3.20 -5.08
N VAL A 190 -7.97 -1.95 -5.32
CA VAL A 190 -8.45 -1.16 -6.46
C VAL A 190 -7.30 -0.72 -7.34
N LYS A 191 -7.59 -0.50 -8.63
CA LYS A 191 -6.60 0.05 -9.57
C LYS A 191 -6.36 1.55 -9.38
N ASN A 192 -7.36 2.26 -8.88
CA ASN A 192 -7.33 3.70 -8.69
C ASN A 192 -8.24 4.07 -7.51
N LEU A 193 -7.74 4.89 -6.58
CA LEU A 193 -8.50 5.36 -5.41
C LEU A 193 -9.65 6.32 -5.77
N ALA A 194 -9.60 6.96 -6.94
CA ALA A 194 -10.68 7.83 -7.41
C ALA A 194 -11.90 7.04 -7.92
N MET A 195 -11.72 5.76 -8.29
CA MET A 195 -12.81 4.95 -8.83
C MET A 195 -13.66 4.38 -7.67
N PRO A 196 -14.97 4.66 -7.60
CA PRO A 196 -15.84 4.10 -6.57
C PRO A 196 -15.94 2.58 -6.74
N LEU A 197 -16.12 1.85 -5.63
CA LEU A 197 -16.35 0.41 -5.67
C LEU A 197 -17.74 0.09 -6.24
N GLY A 198 -17.79 -0.86 -7.16
CA GLY A 198 -19.05 -1.44 -7.61
C GLY A 198 -19.57 -2.49 -6.62
N VAL A 199 -20.86 -2.78 -6.66
CA VAL A 199 -21.49 -3.83 -5.82
C VAL A 199 -20.79 -5.19 -6.01
N ARG A 200 -20.38 -5.51 -7.25
CA ARG A 200 -19.67 -6.75 -7.59
C ARG A 200 -18.30 -6.85 -6.92
N ASP A 201 -17.64 -5.72 -6.67
CA ASP A 201 -16.33 -5.72 -6.00
C ASP A 201 -16.47 -6.04 -4.51
N LEU A 202 -17.63 -5.74 -3.92
CA LEU A 202 -17.97 -6.08 -2.53
C LEU A 202 -18.35 -7.56 -2.34
N ASP A 203 -18.68 -8.27 -3.42
CA ASP A 203 -18.89 -9.72 -3.41
C ASP A 203 -17.57 -10.50 -3.46
N GLY A 204 -16.48 -9.88 -3.92
CA GLY A 204 -15.17 -10.51 -4.05
C GLY A 204 -14.50 -10.78 -2.69
N PRO A 205 -13.51 -11.70 -2.63
CA PRO A 205 -12.74 -11.92 -1.41
C PRO A 205 -11.98 -10.65 -1.03
N GLY A 206 -12.38 -10.01 0.09
CA GLY A 206 -11.65 -8.89 0.69
C GLY A 206 -10.76 -9.38 1.82
N LEU A 207 -9.62 -8.73 2.04
CA LEU A 207 -8.74 -9.07 3.17
C LEU A 207 -9.24 -8.37 4.43
N ILE A 208 -9.59 -9.13 5.46
CA ILE A 208 -9.95 -8.56 6.76
C ILE A 208 -8.66 -8.29 7.55
N ILE A 209 -8.46 -7.04 7.95
CA ILE A 209 -7.29 -6.58 8.72
C ILE A 209 -7.73 -5.86 10.00
N SER A 210 -6.84 -5.87 10.99
CA SER A 210 -6.97 -5.04 12.19
C SER A 210 -6.58 -3.59 11.87
N PRO A 211 -7.25 -2.57 12.46
CA PRO A 211 -6.83 -1.17 12.40
C PRO A 211 -5.36 -0.94 12.77
N SER A 212 -4.81 -1.75 13.68
CA SER A 212 -3.40 -1.67 14.09
C SER A 212 -2.38 -1.95 12.98
N LYS A 213 -2.79 -2.52 11.84
CA LYS A 213 -1.92 -2.72 10.66
C LYS A 213 -1.89 -1.52 9.72
N THR A 214 -2.69 -0.49 9.99
CA THR A 214 -2.69 0.76 9.23
C THR A 214 -1.78 1.78 9.89
N ILE A 215 -1.11 2.60 9.09
CA ILE A 215 -0.29 3.71 9.57
C ILE A 215 -0.83 5.03 9.05
N ARG A 216 -0.59 6.09 9.82
CA ARG A 216 -0.94 7.47 9.46
C ARG A 216 -0.01 8.01 8.38
N LEU A 217 -0.47 9.00 7.60
CA LEU A 217 0.34 9.62 6.57
C LEU A 217 1.54 10.38 7.16
N THR A 218 1.31 11.08 8.27
CA THR A 218 2.37 11.72 9.07
C THR A 218 3.42 10.71 9.53
N GLN A 219 3.00 9.60 10.14
CA GLN A 219 3.89 8.53 10.56
C GLN A 219 4.66 7.89 9.38
N ALA A 220 4.01 7.69 8.23
CA ALA A 220 4.67 7.17 7.04
C ALA A 220 5.75 8.13 6.50
N ARG A 221 5.52 9.45 6.60
CA ARG A 221 6.54 10.47 6.27
C ARG A 221 7.72 10.43 7.24
N GLU A 222 7.46 10.31 8.53
CA GLU A 222 8.51 10.13 9.55
C GLU A 222 9.32 8.85 9.32
N LEU A 223 8.69 7.75 8.90
CA LEU A 223 9.41 6.53 8.51
C LEU A 223 10.35 6.76 7.33
N VAL A 224 9.94 7.56 6.34
CA VAL A 224 10.85 7.96 5.25
C VAL A 224 11.98 8.81 5.79
N GLU A 225 11.70 9.81 6.63
CA GLU A 225 12.74 10.69 7.18
C GLU A 225 13.79 9.94 7.99
N ASN A 226 13.36 8.98 8.82
CA ASN A 226 14.23 8.16 9.67
C ASN A 226 15.13 7.18 8.90
N ASN A 227 14.81 6.89 7.63
CA ASN A 227 15.64 6.02 6.79
C ASN A 227 16.86 6.75 6.19
N PHE A 228 16.94 8.08 6.28
CA PHE A 228 18.09 8.84 5.79
C PHE A 228 19.11 9.10 6.91
N PRO A 229 20.42 9.17 6.57
CA PRO A 229 21.44 9.59 7.53
C PRO A 229 21.15 10.99 8.10
N ALA A 230 21.44 11.20 9.39
CA ALA A 230 21.23 12.48 10.07
C ALA A 230 21.98 13.66 9.42
N ALA A 231 23.01 13.39 8.61
CA ALA A 231 23.74 14.39 7.85
C ALA A 231 22.94 15.01 6.68
N GLN A 232 21.81 14.41 6.27
CA GLN A 232 21.07 14.81 5.06
C GLN A 232 19.56 15.04 5.31
N PRO A 233 19.18 15.90 6.27
CA PRO A 233 17.77 16.09 6.64
C PRO A 233 16.93 16.73 5.51
N GLY A 234 17.56 17.52 4.62
CA GLY A 234 16.88 18.13 3.49
C GLY A 234 16.37 17.10 2.47
N LEU A 235 17.19 16.10 2.13
CA LEU A 235 16.79 15.00 1.25
C LEU A 235 15.66 14.18 1.84
N ALA A 236 15.75 13.90 3.14
CA ALA A 236 14.78 13.13 3.89
C ALA A 236 13.39 13.78 3.83
N ARG A 237 13.32 15.08 4.15
CA ARG A 237 12.09 15.88 4.08
C ARG A 237 11.56 16.00 2.66
N PHE A 238 12.45 16.20 1.68
CA PHE A 238 12.05 16.25 0.27
C PHE A 238 11.42 14.92 -0.18
N ALA A 239 12.05 13.78 0.10
CA ALA A 239 11.51 12.46 -0.20
C ALA A 239 10.15 12.23 0.46
N ALA A 240 10.01 12.65 1.73
CA ALA A 240 8.76 12.54 2.48
C ALA A 240 7.59 13.31 1.83
N THR A 241 7.85 14.39 1.07
CA THR A 241 6.79 15.12 0.35
C THR A 241 6.06 14.28 -0.71
N PHE A 242 6.71 13.23 -1.23
CA PHE A 242 6.13 12.33 -2.24
C PHE A 242 5.33 11.18 -1.64
N VAL A 243 5.41 10.96 -0.32
CA VAL A 243 4.59 9.97 0.36
C VAL A 243 3.13 10.45 0.39
N ARG A 244 2.23 9.56 -0.03
CA ARG A 244 0.79 9.80 -0.13
C ARG A 244 0.01 8.66 0.52
N ALA A 245 -1.21 8.94 0.94
CA ALA A 245 -2.14 7.89 1.35
C ALA A 245 -2.42 6.95 0.16
N ASN A 246 -2.24 5.66 0.38
CA ASN A 246 -2.53 4.62 -0.60
C ASN A 246 -3.84 3.88 -0.31
N THR A 247 -4.53 4.33 0.74
CA THR A 247 -5.77 3.75 1.24
C THR A 247 -6.79 4.84 1.50
N GLN A 248 -8.04 4.61 1.09
CA GLN A 248 -9.14 5.53 1.34
C GLN A 248 -10.37 4.78 1.86
N LEU A 249 -11.02 5.34 2.89
CA LEU A 249 -12.30 4.84 3.39
C LEU A 249 -13.39 5.06 2.33
N ASP A 250 -14.12 4.00 2.00
CA ASP A 250 -15.29 4.07 1.12
C ASP A 250 -16.55 4.00 1.99
N SER A 251 -17.07 5.17 2.33
CA SER A 251 -18.27 5.30 3.17
C SER A 251 -19.49 4.68 2.50
N PHE A 252 -19.64 4.83 1.18
CA PHE A 252 -20.75 4.28 0.43
C PHE A 252 -20.73 2.75 0.41
N ALA A 253 -19.57 2.16 0.10
CA ALA A 253 -19.37 0.71 0.16
C ALA A 253 -19.59 0.16 1.58
N THR A 254 -19.15 0.90 2.60
CA THR A 254 -19.37 0.54 4.00
C THR A 254 -20.88 0.51 4.32
N THR A 255 -21.62 1.55 3.96
CA THR A 255 -23.08 1.60 4.17
C THR A 255 -23.81 0.52 3.38
N LEU A 256 -23.38 0.22 2.15
CA LEU A 256 -23.93 -0.90 1.37
C LEU A 256 -23.68 -2.25 2.05
N LEU A 257 -22.51 -2.45 2.65
CA LEU A 257 -22.18 -3.68 3.37
C LEU A 257 -22.96 -3.79 4.70
N GLU A 258 -23.11 -2.68 5.43
CA GLU A 258 -23.90 -2.59 6.66
C GLU A 258 -25.39 -2.84 6.41
N ASN A 259 -25.93 -2.33 5.30
CA ASN A 259 -27.33 -2.54 4.91
C ASN A 259 -27.57 -3.88 4.21
N ARG A 260 -26.51 -4.62 3.86
CA ARG A 260 -26.68 -5.93 3.24
C ARG A 260 -27.31 -6.83 4.30
N PRO A 261 -28.44 -7.49 4.00
CA PRO A 261 -28.98 -8.48 4.91
C PRO A 261 -27.90 -9.55 5.09
N HIS A 262 -27.23 -9.52 6.23
CA HIS A 262 -26.38 -10.62 6.63
C HIS A 262 -27.28 -11.85 6.59
N PRO A 263 -26.90 -12.92 5.86
CA PRO A 263 -27.65 -14.16 5.96
C PRO A 263 -27.74 -14.43 7.45
N ALA A 264 -28.97 -14.36 7.98
CA ALA A 264 -29.18 -14.51 9.42
C ALA A 264 -28.33 -15.71 9.79
N PRO A 265 -27.37 -15.57 10.75
CA PRO A 265 -26.51 -16.69 11.12
C PRO A 265 -27.47 -17.83 11.30
N THR A 266 -27.41 -18.86 10.45
CA THR A 266 -28.53 -19.79 10.26
C THR A 266 -28.83 -20.36 11.63
N THR A 267 -29.72 -19.68 12.34
CA THR A 267 -30.06 -20.03 13.68
C THR A 267 -30.91 -21.22 13.36
N VAL A 268 -30.36 -22.37 13.69
CA VAL A 268 -30.94 -23.71 13.63
C VAL A 268 -32.32 -23.79 14.34
N THR A 269 -32.86 -22.66 14.79
CA THR A 269 -34.06 -22.47 15.59
C THR A 269 -35.36 -22.54 14.82
N SER A 270 -35.39 -22.98 13.57
CA SER A 270 -36.63 -23.52 12.99
C SER A 270 -36.48 -24.97 12.52
N SER A 271 -35.60 -25.76 13.15
CA SER A 271 -35.81 -27.20 13.15
C SER A 271 -37.19 -27.46 13.75
N HIS A 272 -38.13 -27.88 12.90
CA HIS A 272 -39.43 -28.34 13.37
C HIS A 272 -39.18 -29.51 14.32
N PRO A 273 -39.95 -29.64 15.42
CA PRO A 273 -39.85 -30.80 16.30
C PRO A 273 -39.95 -32.09 15.46
N GLY A 274 -38.87 -32.87 15.45
CA GLY A 274 -38.72 -34.08 14.62
C GLY A 274 -37.75 -33.98 13.43
N GLN A 275 -37.20 -32.81 13.10
CA GLN A 275 -36.18 -32.70 12.06
C GLN A 275 -34.78 -32.98 12.63
N ALA A 276 -34.06 -33.93 12.03
CA ALA A 276 -32.68 -34.25 12.40
C ALA A 276 -31.76 -33.05 12.08
N LEU A 277 -30.98 -32.61 13.07
CA LEU A 277 -29.95 -31.58 12.94
C LEU A 277 -28.79 -32.06 12.07
N LEU A 278 -28.41 -33.32 12.27
CA LEU A 278 -27.37 -34.01 11.53
C LEU A 278 -27.89 -35.40 11.23
N ARG A 279 -27.80 -35.81 9.95
CA ARG A 279 -28.23 -37.15 9.53
C ARG A 279 -27.09 -38.14 9.62
N LYS A 280 -27.41 -39.41 9.92
CA LYS A 280 -26.50 -40.55 9.83
C LYS A 280 -25.83 -40.58 8.45
N GLY A 281 -24.51 -40.63 8.44
CA GLY A 281 -23.69 -40.60 7.23
C GLY A 281 -23.20 -39.20 6.82
N GLN A 282 -23.67 -38.13 7.46
CA GLN A 282 -23.18 -36.78 7.18
C GLN A 282 -21.78 -36.57 7.77
N ILE A 283 -20.87 -35.98 7.00
CA ILE A 283 -19.55 -35.58 7.49
C ILE A 283 -19.70 -34.29 8.29
N ILE A 284 -19.09 -34.25 9.47
CA ILE A 284 -19.14 -33.10 10.37
C ILE A 284 -18.19 -32.03 9.84
N ASP A 285 -18.77 -30.97 9.31
CA ASP A 285 -18.06 -29.76 8.97
C ASP A 285 -17.96 -28.83 10.18
N ARG A 286 -17.29 -27.70 9.99
CA ARG A 286 -17.10 -26.71 11.05
C ARG A 286 -18.43 -26.14 11.56
N GLN A 287 -19.43 -25.99 10.69
CA GLN A 287 -20.75 -25.49 11.08
C GLN A 287 -21.50 -26.52 11.93
N ALA A 288 -21.50 -27.79 11.53
CA ALA A 288 -22.06 -28.89 12.31
C ALA A 288 -21.44 -28.95 13.71
N LEU A 289 -20.12 -28.81 13.82
CA LEU A 289 -19.43 -28.78 15.12
C LEU A 289 -19.87 -27.58 15.99
N GLU A 290 -19.97 -26.38 15.41
CA GLU A 290 -20.44 -25.17 16.10
C GLU A 290 -21.90 -25.32 16.57
N THR A 291 -22.77 -25.95 15.76
CA THR A 291 -24.16 -26.21 16.14
C THR A 291 -24.29 -27.23 17.27
N LEU A 292 -23.47 -28.30 17.25
CA LEU A 292 -23.41 -29.28 18.34
C LEU A 292 -22.90 -28.65 19.64
N THR A 293 -21.91 -27.76 19.54
CA THR A 293 -21.35 -27.02 20.70
C THR A 293 -22.40 -26.09 21.29
N ALA A 294 -23.14 -25.35 20.45
CA ALA A 294 -24.23 -24.49 20.89
C ALA A 294 -25.40 -25.26 21.52
N LEU A 295 -25.72 -26.47 21.04
CA LEU A 295 -26.71 -27.35 21.65
C LEU A 295 -26.27 -27.88 23.01
N ARG A 296 -24.97 -28.17 23.17
CA ARG A 296 -24.37 -28.61 24.43
C ARG A 296 -24.46 -27.51 25.47
N GLU A 297 -24.14 -26.28 25.09
CA GLU A 297 -24.19 -25.13 25.98
C GLU A 297 -25.62 -24.77 26.41
N LYS A 298 -26.62 -25.06 25.57
CA LYS A 298 -28.05 -24.85 25.86
C LYS A 298 -28.74 -25.97 26.62
N SER A 299 -28.16 -27.18 26.67
CA SER A 299 -28.73 -28.29 27.42
C SER A 299 -28.24 -28.23 28.87
N PRO A 300 -29.07 -27.85 29.86
CA PRO A 300 -28.65 -27.87 31.25
C PRO A 300 -28.28 -29.32 31.62
N ALA A 301 -27.05 -29.52 32.09
CA ALA A 301 -26.59 -30.83 32.52
C ALA A 301 -27.55 -31.38 33.61
N PRO A 302 -27.95 -32.66 33.56
CA PRO A 302 -28.70 -33.27 34.65
C PRO A 302 -27.79 -33.34 35.89
N ALA A 303 -28.12 -32.54 36.90
CA ALA A 303 -27.54 -32.64 38.23
C ALA A 303 -27.94 -33.99 38.87
N LEU A 304 -27.05 -34.97 38.83
CA LEU A 304 -27.17 -36.21 39.58
C LEU A 304 -26.48 -36.05 40.94
N ALA A 305 -27.30 -36.15 41.99
CA ALA A 305 -27.02 -36.63 43.35
C ALA A 305 -25.95 -35.91 44.21
N GLN A 306 -26.43 -35.04 45.11
CA GLN A 306 -25.82 -34.86 46.43
C GLN A 306 -26.54 -35.74 47.47
N PRO A 307 -25.82 -36.36 48.42
CA PRO A 307 -26.34 -36.64 49.75
C PRO A 307 -25.74 -35.66 50.79
N SER A 308 -26.60 -35.00 51.56
CA SER A 308 -26.29 -34.27 52.81
C SER A 308 -26.80 -35.11 54.01
N PRO A 309 -26.55 -34.80 55.32
CA PRO A 309 -25.87 -33.64 55.94
C PRO A 309 -24.96 -33.99 57.16
N ILE A 310 -24.36 -33.00 57.84
CA ILE A 310 -24.37 -32.76 59.32
C ILE A 310 -23.50 -31.51 59.68
N THR A 311 -24.19 -30.52 60.27
CA THR A 311 -23.85 -29.62 61.40
C THR A 311 -22.43 -29.03 61.60
N SER A 312 -22.31 -27.69 61.57
CA SER A 312 -22.08 -26.83 62.76
C SER A 312 -21.90 -25.34 62.38
N SER A 313 -22.14 -24.46 63.35
CA SER A 313 -22.48 -23.03 63.27
C SER A 313 -21.28 -22.05 63.48
N PRO A 314 -21.43 -20.75 63.85
CA PRO A 314 -20.89 -19.57 63.13
C PRO A 314 -19.77 -18.82 63.95
N PRO A 315 -19.26 -17.59 63.63
CA PRO A 315 -20.02 -16.32 63.74
C PRO A 315 -19.63 -15.15 62.78
N GLU A 316 -20.56 -14.18 62.71
CA GLU A 316 -20.43 -12.70 62.67
C GLU A 316 -19.33 -11.97 61.87
N THR A 317 -19.75 -10.92 61.14
CA THR A 317 -19.43 -9.47 61.35
C THR A 317 -19.79 -8.69 60.06
N ARG A 318 -20.93 -7.99 59.98
CA ARG A 318 -21.16 -6.55 60.28
C ARG A 318 -20.51 -5.54 59.30
N GLY A 319 -21.36 -4.72 58.66
CA GLY A 319 -21.00 -3.40 58.07
C GLY A 319 -21.65 -3.16 56.70
N GLN A 320 -22.80 -2.48 56.59
CA GLN A 320 -22.91 -1.03 56.31
C GLN A 320 -22.28 -0.63 54.95
N ARG A 321 -22.94 0.02 53.99
CA ARG A 321 -23.73 1.26 54.10
C ARG A 321 -24.50 1.52 52.78
N LEU A 322 -25.69 2.10 52.95
CA LEU A 322 -26.48 2.79 51.95
C LEU A 322 -25.78 4.06 51.49
N HIS A 323 -25.74 4.34 50.19
CA HIS A 323 -25.86 5.71 49.66
C HIS A 323 -26.56 5.68 48.29
N ALA A 324 -27.79 6.17 48.28
CA ALA A 324 -28.46 6.64 47.09
C ALA A 324 -27.77 7.92 46.60
N THR A 325 -27.54 8.05 45.30
CA THR A 325 -27.28 9.35 44.67
C THR A 325 -27.92 9.40 43.29
N THR A 326 -28.87 10.32 43.25
CA THR A 326 -29.72 10.83 42.19
C THR A 326 -28.97 11.16 40.89
N ALA A 327 -29.56 10.76 39.76
CA ALA A 327 -29.13 11.11 38.42
C ALA A 327 -29.52 12.57 38.06
N PRO A 328 -28.69 13.31 37.30
CA PRO A 328 -29.14 14.51 36.61
C PRO A 328 -29.53 14.19 35.15
N SER A 329 -30.79 14.49 34.84
CA SER A 329 -31.36 14.56 33.50
C SER A 329 -30.73 15.70 32.69
N SER A 330 -30.22 15.39 31.49
CA SER A 330 -29.79 16.39 30.50
C SER A 330 -30.90 16.66 29.47
N PRO A 331 -31.07 17.93 29.04
CA PRO A 331 -32.19 18.35 28.20
C PRO A 331 -31.96 18.11 26.71
N THR A 332 -33.01 17.60 26.07
CA THR A 332 -33.20 17.43 24.63
C THR A 332 -33.36 18.77 23.92
N PRO A 333 -32.60 19.09 22.85
CA PRO A 333 -32.89 20.25 22.01
C PRO A 333 -33.92 19.91 20.91
N PRO A 334 -34.75 20.88 20.48
CA PRO A 334 -35.83 20.65 19.52
C PRO A 334 -35.33 20.53 18.07
N LEU A 335 -35.93 19.58 17.36
CA LEU A 335 -35.85 19.38 15.91
C LEU A 335 -36.58 20.52 15.19
N GLY A 336 -35.84 21.33 14.43
CA GLY A 336 -36.37 22.26 13.43
C GLY A 336 -36.24 21.68 12.01
N PRO A 337 -37.15 22.01 11.07
CA PRO A 337 -37.11 21.49 9.71
C PRO A 337 -36.09 22.29 8.88
N ARG A 338 -35.02 21.65 8.40
CA ARG A 338 -34.16 22.16 7.34
C ARG A 338 -34.20 21.20 6.15
N LEU A 339 -35.09 21.49 5.21
CA LEU A 339 -35.18 20.83 3.93
C LEU A 339 -34.94 21.87 2.81
N TYR A 340 -33.99 21.56 1.93
CA TYR A 340 -33.75 22.07 0.58
C TYR A 340 -33.48 23.58 0.36
N ALA A 341 -32.24 24.03 0.59
CA ALA A 341 -31.76 25.32 0.02
C ALA A 341 -30.22 25.41 -0.18
N ALA A 342 -29.51 24.31 -0.36
CA ALA A 342 -28.06 24.34 -0.57
C ALA A 342 -27.65 23.36 -1.67
N ASP A 343 -27.69 23.83 -2.93
CA ASP A 343 -26.89 23.25 -4.03
C ASP A 343 -26.74 24.14 -5.28
N TRP A 344 -27.28 25.38 -5.27
CA TRP A 344 -27.04 26.33 -6.37
C TRP A 344 -25.70 27.10 -6.25
N THR A 345 -25.11 27.17 -5.06
CA THR A 345 -23.85 27.91 -4.83
C THR A 345 -22.62 27.14 -5.34
N LEU A 346 -22.66 25.81 -5.40
CA LEU A 346 -21.59 24.98 -5.99
C LEU A 346 -21.57 25.06 -7.52
N ILE A 347 -22.74 25.16 -8.17
CA ILE A 347 -22.82 25.31 -9.63
C ILE A 347 -22.36 26.71 -10.06
N ALA A 348 -22.71 27.75 -9.28
CA ALA A 348 -22.30 29.12 -9.57
C ALA A 348 -20.77 29.34 -9.43
N THR A 349 -20.14 28.70 -8.44
CA THR A 349 -18.69 28.83 -8.23
C THR A 349 -17.87 28.07 -9.29
N PHE A 350 -18.36 26.91 -9.76
CA PHE A 350 -17.72 26.19 -10.87
C PHE A 350 -17.81 26.94 -12.21
N GLY A 351 -18.93 27.60 -12.49
CA GLY A 351 -19.11 28.43 -13.69
C GLY A 351 -18.15 29.63 -13.73
N ALA A 352 -17.96 30.31 -12.61
CA ALA A 352 -17.05 31.45 -12.50
C ALA A 352 -15.57 31.04 -12.68
N ALA A 353 -15.17 29.88 -12.15
CA ALA A 353 -13.81 29.36 -12.31
C ALA A 353 -13.47 29.01 -13.77
N LEU A 354 -14.43 28.44 -14.52
CA LEU A 354 -14.25 28.12 -15.94
C LEU A 354 -14.12 29.37 -16.83
N LEU A 355 -14.91 30.42 -16.54
CA LEU A 355 -14.79 31.70 -17.26
C LEU A 355 -13.47 32.41 -16.98
N ALA A 356 -12.97 32.35 -15.73
CA ALA A 356 -11.66 32.88 -15.39
C ALA A 356 -10.52 32.12 -16.10
N LEU A 357 -10.63 30.79 -16.22
CA LEU A 357 -9.65 29.97 -16.93
C LEU A 357 -9.63 30.27 -18.44
N ALA A 358 -10.81 30.43 -19.05
CA ALA A 358 -10.94 30.79 -20.46
C ALA A 358 -10.40 32.19 -20.76
N GLY A 359 -10.67 33.16 -19.89
CA GLY A 359 -10.10 34.51 -19.99
C GLY A 359 -8.57 34.53 -19.88
N PHE A 360 -8.01 33.73 -18.96
CA PHE A 360 -6.56 33.62 -18.79
C PHE A 360 -5.86 33.00 -20.03
N TYR A 361 -6.48 31.99 -20.65
CA TYR A 361 -5.96 31.40 -21.88
C TYR A 361 -6.07 32.33 -23.10
N GLY A 362 -7.16 33.10 -23.22
CA GLY A 362 -7.31 34.12 -24.26
C GLY A 362 -6.27 35.23 -24.14
N PHE A 363 -6.03 35.73 -22.93
CA PHE A 363 -5.08 36.81 -22.68
C PHE A 363 -3.62 36.40 -22.94
N LYS A 364 -3.24 35.15 -22.64
CA LYS A 364 -1.90 34.63 -22.96
C LYS A 364 -1.67 34.45 -24.46
N ARG A 365 -2.72 34.21 -25.25
CA ARG A 365 -2.62 34.09 -26.71
C ARG A 365 -2.49 35.45 -27.40
N ALA A 366 -3.10 36.51 -26.84
CA ALA A 366 -3.00 37.87 -27.36
C ALA A 366 -1.64 38.55 -27.12
N ARG A 367 -0.84 38.10 -26.14
CA ARG A 367 0.48 38.69 -25.83
C ARG A 367 1.65 38.20 -26.68
N LYS A 368 1.44 37.26 -27.62
CA LYS A 368 2.52 36.71 -28.45
C LYS A 368 2.73 37.41 -29.81
N SER A 369 2.05 38.51 -30.12
CA SER A 369 2.07 39.11 -31.47
C SER A 369 2.55 40.56 -31.55
N THR A 370 3.43 41.04 -30.67
CA THR A 370 4.00 42.39 -30.82
C THR A 370 5.49 42.40 -30.52
N THR A 371 6.29 42.06 -31.52
CA THR A 371 7.73 42.33 -31.55
C THR A 371 7.93 43.62 -32.35
N PRO A 372 8.31 44.76 -31.74
CA PRO A 372 8.79 45.89 -32.50
C PRO A 372 10.27 45.69 -32.80
N ASP A 373 10.57 45.70 -34.09
CA ASP A 373 11.88 45.77 -34.68
C ASP A 373 12.57 47.09 -34.26
N ARG A 374 13.76 47.03 -33.65
CA ARG A 374 14.61 48.22 -33.51
C ARG A 374 16.09 47.88 -33.60
N GLN A 375 16.51 47.96 -34.84
CA GLN A 375 17.86 48.01 -35.35
C GLN A 375 18.61 49.28 -34.86
N SER A 376 19.94 49.11 -34.71
CA SER A 376 21.00 50.12 -34.85
C SER A 376 21.23 51.18 -33.75
N SER A 377 22.35 51.04 -33.03
CA SER A 377 23.46 52.00 -33.15
C SER A 377 24.75 51.50 -32.53
N ARG A 378 25.76 51.38 -33.40
CA ARG A 378 27.20 51.35 -33.10
C ARG A 378 27.60 52.56 -32.23
N ARG A 379 28.50 52.37 -31.27
CA ARG A 379 29.63 53.28 -31.08
C ARG A 379 30.79 52.64 -30.33
N ALA A 380 31.97 53.09 -30.74
CA ALA A 380 33.30 52.57 -30.49
C ALA A 380 33.82 52.84 -29.06
N ALA A 381 34.94 52.17 -28.76
CA ALA A 381 35.79 52.15 -27.56
C ALA A 381 36.23 53.55 -27.03
N PRO A 382 36.86 53.64 -25.83
CA PRO A 382 38.29 53.28 -25.70
C PRO A 382 38.72 52.59 -24.38
N ARG A 383 39.89 51.97 -24.48
CA ARG A 383 40.77 51.36 -23.47
C ARG A 383 41.56 52.46 -22.70
N PRO A 384 41.82 52.33 -21.39
CA PRO A 384 43.23 52.38 -20.91
C PRO A 384 43.49 51.48 -19.68
N THR A 385 44.52 50.62 -19.70
CA THR A 385 45.85 50.70 -19.02
C THR A 385 45.94 49.88 -17.71
N PRO A 386 47.10 49.25 -17.42
CA PRO A 386 47.31 48.40 -16.26
C PRO A 386 47.76 49.22 -15.04
N ARG A 387 47.41 48.79 -13.82
CA ARG A 387 47.99 49.33 -12.58
C ARG A 387 48.34 48.20 -11.62
N GLU A 388 49.63 48.19 -11.31
CA GLU A 388 50.34 47.37 -10.34
C GLU A 388 49.82 47.52 -8.90
N GLU A 389 50.05 46.43 -8.15
CA GLU A 389 50.48 46.38 -6.76
C GLU A 389 49.67 47.17 -5.72
N GLN A 390 48.91 46.42 -4.90
CA GLN A 390 48.87 46.70 -3.47
C GLN A 390 48.79 45.40 -2.66
N LEU A 391 49.95 45.12 -2.09
CA LEU A 391 50.27 44.28 -0.94
C LEU A 391 49.32 44.58 0.23
N ILE A 392 48.58 43.58 0.71
CA ILE A 392 47.99 43.59 2.05
C ILE A 392 48.48 42.33 2.77
N VAL A 393 49.37 42.58 3.73
CA VAL A 393 49.78 41.71 4.84
C VAL A 393 48.90 42.07 6.05
N LEU A 394 48.80 41.14 7.01
CA LEU A 394 48.06 41.09 8.29
C LEU A 394 46.70 40.38 8.21
N ASP A 395 46.35 39.43 9.07
CA ASP A 395 47.02 38.80 10.23
C ASP A 395 46.27 37.50 10.60
N ASP A 396 46.97 36.60 11.28
CA ASP A 396 46.55 35.39 12.01
C ASP A 396 45.34 35.64 12.96
N THR A 397 44.49 34.71 13.46
CA THR A 397 44.26 33.24 13.56
C THR A 397 42.96 33.09 14.43
N PRO A 398 42.55 31.93 15.00
CA PRO A 398 42.61 30.52 14.60
C PRO A 398 41.22 29.83 14.66
N ASP A 399 41.03 28.73 13.93
CA ASP A 399 40.14 27.67 14.42
C ASP A 399 40.85 26.31 14.27
N SER A 400 41.41 25.91 15.41
CA SER A 400 42.29 24.78 15.65
C SER A 400 41.47 23.62 16.18
N ASN A 401 41.17 22.61 15.35
CA ASN A 401 40.50 21.40 15.85
C ASN A 401 40.85 20.09 15.13
N TRP A 402 41.88 20.08 14.28
CA TRP A 402 42.31 18.85 13.58
C TRP A 402 43.67 18.29 14.06
N ARG A 403 44.38 18.99 14.95
CA ARG A 403 45.73 18.59 15.40
C ARG A 403 45.76 17.68 16.63
N ASP A 404 44.64 17.46 17.31
CA ASP A 404 44.62 16.66 18.56
C ASP A 404 44.45 15.14 18.37
N HIS A 405 44.41 14.63 17.13
CA HIS A 405 44.26 13.19 16.86
C HIS A 405 45.54 12.44 16.45
N ALA A 406 46.71 13.08 16.43
CA ALA A 406 47.93 12.46 15.92
C ALA A 406 48.94 11.97 16.98
N LEU A 407 48.63 12.06 18.29
CA LEU A 407 49.60 11.72 19.34
C LEU A 407 48.99 10.82 20.42
N PHE A 408 49.00 9.51 20.15
CA PHE A 408 49.20 8.50 21.20
C PHE A 408 50.35 7.56 20.77
N PRO A 409 51.15 7.06 21.75
CA PRO A 409 52.56 6.78 21.57
C PRO A 409 52.80 5.32 21.17
N ARG A 410 53.57 5.11 20.10
CA ARG A 410 54.12 3.80 19.76
C ARG A 410 55.51 3.66 20.41
N SER A 411 55.53 3.49 21.74
CA SER A 411 56.69 2.96 22.45
C SER A 411 56.75 1.43 22.26
N HIS A 412 57.98 0.91 22.27
CA HIS A 412 58.38 -0.51 22.14
C HIS A 412 58.59 -1.02 20.71
N ALA A 413 59.82 -0.81 20.21
CA ALA A 413 60.63 -1.88 19.62
C ALA A 413 62.01 -1.33 19.23
N SER A 414 62.84 -1.01 20.23
CA SER A 414 64.26 -0.79 20.06
C SER A 414 65.00 -1.93 20.74
N HIS A 415 65.28 -3.02 20.01
CA HIS A 415 66.48 -3.85 20.18
C HIS A 415 66.72 -4.72 18.94
N ALA A 416 67.99 -4.73 18.49
CA ALA A 416 68.66 -5.58 17.50
C ALA A 416 68.86 -5.00 16.08
N PRO A 417 70.00 -4.28 15.86
CA PRO A 417 70.67 -4.22 14.57
C PRO A 417 71.54 -5.49 14.36
N GLU A 418 72.07 -5.65 13.13
CA GLU A 418 73.06 -6.65 12.70
C GLU A 418 72.53 -8.00 12.19
N ALA A 419 72.08 -7.98 10.94
CA ALA A 419 72.54 -8.86 9.85
C ALA A 419 71.54 -8.75 8.70
N THR A 420 71.64 -7.67 7.93
CA THR A 420 71.00 -7.51 6.62
C THR A 420 71.54 -8.57 5.67
N ARG A 421 70.97 -9.78 5.74
CA ARG A 421 71.22 -10.85 4.77
C ARG A 421 70.71 -10.37 3.39
N PRO A 422 71.54 -10.34 2.34
CA PRO A 422 71.11 -9.96 0.98
C PRO A 422 69.99 -10.85 0.39
N GLY A 423 69.55 -11.91 1.07
CA GLY A 423 68.42 -12.76 0.68
C GLY A 423 67.03 -12.30 1.18
N ALA A 424 66.91 -11.37 2.12
CA ALA A 424 65.61 -10.99 2.68
C ALA A 424 64.74 -10.21 1.66
N LEU A 425 65.35 -9.29 0.92
CA LEU A 425 64.67 -8.55 -0.14
C LEU A 425 64.28 -9.45 -1.32
N ALA A 426 65.10 -10.45 -1.65
CA ALA A 426 64.76 -11.44 -2.67
C ALA A 426 63.51 -12.24 -2.27
N ARG A 427 63.43 -12.71 -1.02
CA ARG A 427 62.25 -13.40 -0.49
C ARG A 427 61.00 -12.54 -0.43
N MET A 428 61.12 -11.24 -0.14
CA MET A 428 59.98 -10.31 -0.16
C MET A 428 59.46 -10.08 -1.58
N LYS A 429 60.36 -9.89 -2.56
CA LYS A 429 59.97 -9.74 -3.97
C LYS A 429 59.26 -10.99 -4.48
N GLU A 430 59.79 -12.17 -4.17
CA GLU A 430 59.18 -13.45 -4.56
C GLU A 430 57.77 -13.61 -3.96
N LYS A 431 57.59 -13.29 -2.67
CA LYS A 431 56.26 -13.29 -2.03
C LYS A 431 55.30 -12.31 -2.68
N PHE A 432 55.75 -11.08 -2.96
CA PHE A 432 54.91 -10.05 -3.57
C PHE A 432 54.47 -10.42 -4.99
N VAL A 433 55.40 -10.93 -5.80
CA VAL A 433 55.11 -11.42 -7.15
C VAL A 433 54.14 -12.61 -7.08
N GLY A 434 54.36 -13.55 -6.17
CA GLY A 434 53.44 -14.67 -5.93
C GLY A 434 52.03 -14.22 -5.54
N THR A 435 51.89 -13.22 -4.67
CA THR A 435 50.58 -12.66 -4.30
C THR A 435 49.90 -11.95 -5.46
N LEU A 436 50.64 -11.17 -6.27
CA LEU A 436 50.08 -10.50 -7.45
C LEU A 436 49.58 -11.50 -8.49
N PHE A 437 50.32 -12.59 -8.73
CA PHE A 437 49.86 -13.64 -9.64
C PHE A 437 48.63 -14.37 -9.13
N ARG A 438 48.54 -14.63 -7.81
CA ARG A 438 47.34 -15.21 -7.20
C ARG A 438 46.14 -14.29 -7.35
N HIS A 439 46.28 -13.01 -7.04
CA HIS A 439 45.20 -12.02 -7.17
C HIS A 439 44.75 -11.87 -8.64
N ARG A 440 45.70 -11.88 -9.59
CA ARG A 440 45.36 -11.86 -11.02
C ARG A 440 44.60 -13.11 -11.46
N ALA A 441 45.00 -14.29 -10.98
CA ALA A 441 44.30 -15.54 -11.28
C ALA A 441 42.88 -15.54 -10.70
N GLU A 442 42.70 -15.06 -9.47
CA GLU A 442 41.39 -14.92 -8.83
C GLU A 442 40.49 -13.93 -9.58
N LEU A 443 41.04 -12.79 -10.03
CA LEU A 443 40.28 -11.79 -10.80
C LEU A 443 39.86 -12.34 -12.17
N LEU A 444 40.75 -13.04 -12.88
CA LEU A 444 40.42 -13.69 -14.15
C LEU A 444 39.36 -14.79 -13.98
N ALA A 445 39.44 -15.58 -12.91
CA ALA A 445 38.44 -16.60 -12.59
C ALA A 445 37.07 -15.96 -12.26
N ALA A 446 37.06 -14.86 -11.51
CA ALA A 446 35.84 -14.09 -11.23
C ALA A 446 35.23 -13.51 -12.52
N GLN A 447 36.06 -13.00 -13.43
CA GLN A 447 35.62 -12.46 -14.72
C GLN A 447 35.03 -13.56 -15.62
N GLN A 448 35.68 -14.73 -15.71
CA GLN A 448 35.16 -15.87 -16.47
C GLN A 448 33.84 -16.38 -15.90
N LYS A 449 33.72 -16.45 -14.57
CA LYS A 449 32.47 -16.81 -13.90
C LYS A 449 31.35 -15.81 -14.20
N ALA A 450 31.65 -14.52 -14.10
CA ALA A 450 30.68 -13.47 -14.42
C ALA A 450 30.21 -13.56 -15.88
N GLN A 451 31.10 -13.89 -16.80
CA GLN A 451 30.76 -14.07 -18.21
C GLN A 451 29.84 -15.29 -18.43
N ALA A 452 30.12 -16.42 -17.78
CA ALA A 452 29.24 -17.60 -17.82
C ALA A 452 27.86 -17.33 -17.21
N ASP A 453 27.81 -16.58 -16.10
CA ASP A 453 26.55 -16.19 -15.46
C ASP A 453 25.74 -15.24 -16.37
N MET A 454 26.39 -14.34 -17.12
CA MET A 454 25.73 -13.48 -18.12
C MET A 454 25.13 -14.29 -19.26
N GLU A 455 25.87 -15.23 -19.83
CA GLU A 455 25.34 -16.12 -20.89
C GLU A 455 24.13 -16.94 -20.39
N GLN A 456 24.14 -17.37 -19.12
CA GLN A 456 22.99 -18.07 -18.54
C GLN A 456 21.78 -17.16 -18.38
N LEU A 457 21.98 -15.89 -17.98
CA LEU A 457 20.90 -14.91 -17.86
C LEU A 457 20.32 -14.56 -19.22
N GLU A 458 21.16 -14.38 -20.25
CA GLU A 458 20.71 -14.15 -21.63
C GLU A 458 19.81 -15.30 -22.13
N ARG A 459 20.23 -16.55 -21.94
CA ARG A 459 19.42 -17.72 -22.29
C ARG A 459 18.08 -17.77 -21.54
N ARG A 460 18.07 -17.43 -20.25
CA ARG A 460 16.83 -17.35 -19.46
C ARG A 460 15.93 -16.22 -19.95
N LEU A 461 16.51 -15.09 -20.37
CA LEU A 461 15.76 -13.94 -20.88
C LEU A 461 15.13 -14.28 -22.24
N GLU A 462 15.85 -14.94 -23.13
CA GLU A 462 15.31 -15.46 -24.40
C GLU A 462 14.16 -16.46 -24.17
N GLN A 463 14.34 -17.39 -23.23
CA GLN A 463 13.30 -18.36 -22.84
C GLN A 463 12.04 -17.70 -22.27
N LEU A 464 12.16 -16.53 -21.63
CA LEU A 464 11.02 -15.77 -21.10
C LEU A 464 10.38 -14.87 -22.16
N HIS A 465 11.15 -14.38 -23.13
CA HIS A 465 10.63 -13.49 -24.18
C HIS A 465 9.68 -14.22 -25.13
N ALA A 466 10.03 -15.45 -25.53
CA ALA A 466 9.24 -16.27 -26.44
C ALA A 466 7.78 -16.51 -25.98
N PRO A 467 7.49 -17.00 -24.75
CA PRO A 467 6.12 -17.23 -24.30
C PRO A 467 5.34 -15.93 -24.08
N LEU A 468 6.02 -14.83 -23.75
CA LEU A 468 5.37 -13.53 -23.56
C LEU A 468 4.87 -12.97 -24.90
N GLN A 469 5.68 -13.05 -25.95
CA GLN A 469 5.28 -12.64 -27.30
C GLN A 469 4.11 -13.49 -27.83
N GLN A 470 4.12 -14.80 -27.59
CA GLN A 470 2.99 -15.68 -27.94
C GLN A 470 1.71 -15.30 -27.21
N ARG A 471 1.80 -14.95 -25.91
CA ARG A 471 0.65 -14.48 -25.13
C ARG A 471 0.12 -13.15 -25.67
N ILE A 472 0.99 -12.21 -26.03
CA ILE A 472 0.60 -10.93 -26.64
C ILE A 472 -0.16 -11.20 -27.94
N GLN A 473 0.38 -12.01 -28.84
CA GLN A 473 -0.29 -12.37 -30.10
C GLN A 473 -1.64 -13.05 -29.87
N ALA A 474 -1.74 -13.92 -28.86
CA ALA A 474 -3.01 -14.56 -28.50
C ALA A 474 -4.04 -13.55 -28.00
N TYR A 475 -3.63 -12.55 -27.21
CA TYR A 475 -4.51 -11.47 -26.76
C TYR A 475 -4.91 -10.53 -27.90
N GLU A 476 -3.98 -10.14 -28.78
CA GLU A 476 -4.27 -9.33 -29.97
C GLU A 476 -5.30 -10.02 -30.87
N LYS A 477 -5.10 -11.32 -31.15
CA LYS A 477 -6.08 -12.12 -31.91
C LYS A 477 -7.44 -12.14 -31.20
N ARG A 478 -7.45 -12.31 -29.88
CA ARG A 478 -8.71 -12.33 -29.12
C ARG A 478 -9.41 -10.97 -29.11
N ILE A 479 -8.66 -9.87 -29.07
CA ILE A 479 -9.21 -8.52 -29.17
C ILE A 479 -9.85 -8.32 -30.55
N ALA A 480 -9.15 -8.69 -31.63
CA ALA A 480 -9.70 -8.61 -32.99
C ALA A 480 -10.98 -9.45 -33.15
N GLU A 481 -11.02 -10.67 -32.61
CA GLU A 481 -12.23 -11.51 -32.59
C GLU A 481 -13.39 -10.85 -31.82
N LEU A 482 -13.10 -10.19 -30.69
CA LEU A 482 -14.11 -9.51 -29.87
C LEU A 482 -14.62 -8.24 -30.56
N GLU A 483 -13.74 -7.46 -31.19
CA GLU A 483 -14.11 -6.29 -31.99
C GLU A 483 -15.01 -6.68 -33.16
N GLN A 484 -14.71 -7.76 -33.87
CA GLN A 484 -15.57 -8.29 -34.92
C GLN A 484 -16.95 -8.72 -34.39
N LYS A 485 -16.99 -9.41 -33.24
CA LYS A 485 -18.26 -9.79 -32.60
C LYS A 485 -19.09 -8.57 -32.17
N LEU A 486 -18.45 -7.50 -31.70
CA LEU A 486 -19.13 -6.26 -31.34
C LEU A 486 -19.65 -5.53 -32.58
N ALA A 487 -18.89 -5.50 -33.68
CA ALA A 487 -19.33 -4.94 -34.94
C ALA A 487 -20.58 -5.67 -35.48
N ASN A 488 -20.56 -7.01 -35.51
CA ASN A 488 -21.69 -7.83 -35.95
C ASN A 488 -22.94 -7.61 -35.07
N LYS A 489 -22.78 -7.59 -33.74
CA LYS A 489 -23.89 -7.28 -32.83
C LYS A 489 -24.41 -5.84 -33.00
N GLY A 490 -23.54 -4.90 -33.37
CA GLY A 490 -23.92 -3.54 -33.70
C GLY A 490 -24.75 -3.44 -34.97
N GLU A 491 -24.52 -4.30 -35.96
CA GLU A 491 -25.36 -4.41 -37.16
C GLU A 491 -26.72 -5.04 -36.84
N GLU A 492 -26.75 -6.15 -36.12
CA GLU A 492 -28.00 -6.78 -35.66
C GLU A 492 -28.88 -5.80 -34.88
N ASN A 493 -28.28 -5.04 -33.94
CA ASN A 493 -29.02 -4.06 -33.16
C ASN A 493 -29.55 -2.90 -34.02
N ARG A 494 -28.79 -2.46 -35.03
CA ARG A 494 -29.26 -1.47 -36.02
C ARG A 494 -30.46 -1.99 -36.81
N HIS A 495 -30.47 -3.26 -37.22
CA HIS A 495 -31.61 -3.89 -37.88
C HIS A 495 -32.84 -3.99 -36.98
N LEU A 496 -32.66 -4.40 -35.71
CA LEU A 496 -33.76 -4.47 -34.74
C LEU A 496 -34.37 -3.09 -34.46
N LEU A 497 -33.55 -2.05 -34.31
CA LEU A 497 -34.03 -0.67 -34.17
C LEU A 497 -34.77 -0.20 -35.41
N GLY A 498 -34.28 -0.51 -36.61
CA GLY A 498 -34.96 -0.20 -37.87
C GLY A 498 -36.34 -0.86 -37.98
N ALA A 499 -36.45 -2.14 -37.58
CA ALA A 499 -37.71 -2.87 -37.55
C ALA A 499 -38.68 -2.26 -36.52
N SER A 500 -38.19 -1.92 -35.32
CA SER A 500 -38.99 -1.27 -34.27
C SER A 500 -39.53 0.10 -34.70
N ILE A 501 -38.70 0.93 -35.35
CA ILE A 501 -39.13 2.22 -35.91
C ILE A 501 -40.20 2.02 -36.98
N THR A 502 -40.05 1.01 -37.84
CA THR A 502 -41.02 0.71 -38.90
C THR A 502 -42.36 0.27 -38.31
N LEU A 503 -42.34 -0.60 -37.30
CA LEU A 503 -43.55 -1.01 -36.57
C LEU A 503 -44.22 0.17 -35.85
N ALA A 504 -43.45 1.03 -35.20
CA ALA A 504 -43.96 2.22 -34.54
C ALA A 504 -44.63 3.19 -35.55
N ARG A 505 -44.04 3.37 -36.74
CA ARG A 505 -44.64 4.16 -37.82
C ARG A 505 -45.97 3.56 -38.30
N GLN A 506 -46.04 2.24 -38.52
CA GLN A 506 -47.28 1.57 -38.91
C GLN A 506 -48.38 1.71 -37.85
N GLN A 507 -48.02 1.64 -36.56
CA GLN A 507 -48.99 1.85 -35.47
C GLN A 507 -49.51 3.30 -35.43
N LEU A 508 -48.64 4.28 -35.66
CA LEU A 508 -49.04 5.69 -35.75
C LEU A 508 -49.95 5.96 -36.96
N GLU A 509 -49.66 5.36 -38.11
CA GLU A 509 -50.50 5.48 -39.31
C GLU A 509 -51.88 4.85 -39.12
N ARG A 510 -51.96 3.65 -38.52
CA ARG A 510 -53.24 3.02 -38.16
C ARG A 510 -54.05 3.90 -37.23
N ARG A 511 -53.45 4.38 -36.14
CA ARG A 511 -54.12 5.32 -35.21
C ARG A 511 -54.58 6.60 -35.90
N ARG A 512 -53.80 7.13 -36.84
CA ARG A 512 -54.17 8.32 -37.62
C ARG A 512 -55.34 8.05 -38.57
N PHE A 513 -55.43 6.86 -39.13
CA PHE A 513 -56.56 6.44 -39.95
C PHE A 513 -57.84 6.27 -39.11
N ASP A 514 -57.72 5.63 -37.94
CA ASP A 514 -58.84 5.45 -37.00
C ASP A 514 -59.39 6.79 -36.50
N LEU A 515 -58.54 7.78 -36.23
CA LEU A 515 -58.96 9.13 -35.80
C LEU A 515 -59.61 9.97 -36.91
N ARG A 516 -59.42 9.61 -38.18
CA ARG A 516 -60.02 10.32 -39.32
C ARG A 516 -61.39 9.77 -39.72
N ARG A 517 -61.72 8.58 -39.25
CA ARG A 517 -63.00 7.93 -39.45
C ARG A 517 -63.95 8.33 -38.32
#